data_AF-A0AA91JWN2-F1
#
_entry.id   AF-A0AA91JWN2-F1
#
_cell.length_a   1.000
_cell.length_b   1.000
_cell.length_c   1.000
_cell.angle_alpha   90.00
_cell.angle_beta   90.00
_cell.angle_gamma   90.00
#
_symmetry.space_group_name_H-M   'P 1'
#
loop_
_entity.id
_entity.type
_entity.pdbx_description
1 polymer ?
#
loop_
_entity_poly.entity_id
_entity_poly.type
_entity_poly.pdbx_seq_one_letter_code
_entity_poly.pdbx_strand_id
1 'polypeptide(L)' 'MNKKWAVKRITINLASNEAKNLEKYCEQTGRPATDVIRELIRALPVTK' A
#
# COMPACT_ATOMS: atom_id res chain seq x y z
N MET A 1 14.91 -17.45 -16.95
CA MET A 1 13.65 -16.89 -17.50
C MET A 1 13.36 -15.57 -16.79
N ASN A 2 13.84 -14.44 -17.32
CA ASN A 2 13.70 -13.15 -16.67
C ASN A 2 12.30 -12.58 -16.95
N LYS A 3 11.27 -13.06 -16.24
CA LYS A 3 9.94 -12.46 -16.26
C LYS A 3 10.04 -11.10 -15.57
N LYS A 4 10.46 -10.06 -16.29
CA LYS A 4 10.23 -8.67 -15.92
C LYS A 4 8.72 -8.45 -15.98
N TRP A 5 7.99 -8.88 -14.95
CA TRP A 5 6.61 -8.47 -14.76
C TRP A 5 6.60 -6.94 -14.82
N ALA A 6 5.91 -6.39 -15.82
CA ALA A 6 5.75 -4.95 -15.93
C ALA A 6 5.19 -4.46 -14.58
N VAL A 7 5.95 -3.61 -13.90
CA VAL A 7 5.53 -3.06 -12.61
C VAL A 7 4.27 -2.24 -12.87
N LYS A 8 3.11 -2.82 -12.57
CA LYS A 8 1.82 -2.16 -12.78
C LYS A 8 1.64 -1.18 -11.63
N ARG A 9 1.73 0.11 -11.93
CA ARG A 9 1.49 1.18 -10.96
C ARG A 9 -0.01 1.29 -10.70
N ILE A 10 -0.37 1.43 -9.43
CA ILE A 10 -1.74 1.69 -8.97
C ILE A 10 -1.67 2.99 -8.19
N THR A 11 -2.54 3.93 -8.52
CA THR A 11 -2.74 5.16 -7.77
C THR A 11 -3.95 4.97 -6.86
N ILE A 12 -3.80 5.28 -5.59
CA ILE A 12 -4.87 5.15 -4.59
C ILE A 12 -5.15 6.54 -4.05
N ASN A 13 -6.42 6.94 -4.14
CA ASN A 13 -6.88 8.17 -3.51
C ASN A 13 -7.34 7.82 -2.09
N LEU A 14 -6.80 8.54 -1.12
CA LEU A 14 -7.16 8.42 0.29
C LEU A 14 -7.83 9.72 0.73
N ALA A 15 -8.84 9.63 1.59
CA ALA A 15 -9.35 10.82 2.24
C ALA A 15 -8.27 11.44 3.13
N SER A 16 -8.33 12.75 3.37
CA SER A 16 -7.31 13.48 4.14
C SER A 16 -7.07 12.89 5.54
N ASN A 17 -8.11 12.34 6.17
CA ASN A 17 -7.98 11.67 7.47
C ASN A 17 -7.24 10.32 7.36
N GLU A 18 -7.55 9.53 6.34
CA GLU A 18 -6.89 8.24 6.10
C GLU A 18 -5.42 8.42 5.75
N ALA A 19 -5.10 9.45 4.95
CA ALA A 19 -3.72 9.82 4.61
C ALA A 19 -2.91 10.20 5.85
N LYS A 20 -3.47 11.01 6.77
CA LYS A 20 -2.82 11.36 8.04
C LYS A 20 -2.59 10.15 8.94
N ASN A 21 -3.56 9.24 9.01
CA ASN A 21 -3.41 8.01 9.78
C ASN A 21 -2.29 7.13 9.21
N LEU A 22 -2.21 7.01 7.89
CA LEU A 22 -1.14 6.28 7.21
C LEU A 22 0.23 6.91 7.48
N GLU A 23 0.34 8.24 7.36
CA GLU A 23 1.57 8.99 7.62
C GLU A 23 2.07 8.74 9.05
N LYS A 24 1.20 8.95 10.05
CA LYS A 24 1.54 8.71 11.45
C LYS A 24 1.99 7.28 11.72
N TYR A 25 1.31 6.29 11.13
CA TYR A 25 1.70 4.89 11.26
C TYR A 25 3.08 4.60 10.64
N CYS A 26 3.36 5.20 9.47
CA CYS A 26 4.66 5.09 8.82
C CYS A 26 5.77 5.72 9.66
N GLU A 27 5.53 6.89 10.26
CA GLU A 27 6.47 7.55 11.17
C GLU A 27 6.76 6.69 12.41
N GLN A 28 5.73 6.09 13.00
CA GLN A 28 5.87 5.26 14.20
C GLN A 28 6.61 3.94 13.94
N THR A 29 6.39 3.34 12.78
CA THR A 29 6.95 2.02 12.44
C THR A 29 8.23 2.09 11.62
N GLY A 30 8.56 3.27 11.07
CA GLY A 30 9.65 3.46 10.11
C GLY A 30 9.42 2.76 8.76
N ARG A 31 8.21 2.21 8.53
CA ARG A 31 7.88 1.50 7.29
C ARG A 31 7.47 2.49 6.20
N PRO A 32 7.87 2.28 4.94
CA PRO A 32 7.42 3.13 3.85
C PRO A 32 5.94 2.86 3.54
N ALA A 33 5.21 3.93 3.21
CA ALA A 33 3.78 3.88 2.91
C ALA A 33 3.43 2.87 1.81
N THR A 34 4.32 2.68 0.82
CA THR A 34 4.14 1.72 -0.27
C THR A 34 4.13 0.26 0.20
N ASP A 35 4.93 -0.10 1.21
CA ASP A 35 4.92 -1.45 1.78
C ASP A 35 3.68 -1.67 2.64
N VAL A 36 3.31 -0.68 3.46
CA VAL A 36 2.09 -0.74 4.29
C VAL A 36 0.86 -0.91 3.40
N ILE A 37 0.71 -0.09 2.36
CA ILE A 37 -0.42 -0.18 1.43
C ILE A 37 -0.44 -1.51 0.67
N ARG A 38 0.73 -2.01 0.24
CA ARG A 38 0.82 -3.31 -0.43
C ARG A 38 0.40 -4.46 0.48
N GLU A 39 0.77 -4.40 1.75
CA GLU A 39 0.38 -5.39 2.77
C GLU A 39 -1.13 -5.35 3.03
N LEU A 40 -1.70 -4.15 3.20
CA LEU A 40 -3.14 -3.97 3.39
C LEU A 40 -3.94 -4.53 2.20
N ILE A 41 -3.52 -4.23 0.97
CA ILE A 41 -4.17 -4.76 -0.25
C ILE A 41 -4.11 -6.29 -0.29
N ARG A 42 -2.98 -6.90 0.09
CA ARG A 42 -2.82 -8.36 0.13
C ARG A 42 -3.66 -9.03 1.21
N ALA A 43 -3.97 -8.31 2.29
CA ALA A 43 -4.82 -8.79 3.36
C ALA A 43 -6.32 -8.71 3.03
N LEU A 44 -6.71 -7.99 1.96
CA LEU A 44 -8.10 -7.94 1.53
C LEU A 44 -8.56 -9.34 1.10
N PRO A 45 -9.78 -9.77 1.51
CA PRO A 45 -10.32 -11.04 1.07
C PRO A 45 -10.48 -11.05 -0.44
N VAL A 46 -10.02 -12.14 -1.08
CA VAL A 46 -10.28 -12.35 -2.50
C VAL A 46 -11.72 -12.84 -2.63
N THR A 47 -12.64 -11.93 -2.93
CA THR A 47 -14.00 -12.30 -3.34
C THR A 47 -13.90 -13.11 -4.62
N LYS A 48 -14.27 -14.39 -4.56
CA LYS A 48 -14.45 -15.25 -5.73
C LYS A 48 -15.82 -15.04 -6.35
#